data_AF-A0A2N3I976-F1
#
_entry.id   AF-A0A2N3I976-F1
#
_cell.length_a   1.000
_cell.length_b   1.000
_cell.length_c   1.000
_cell.angle_alpha   90.00
_cell.angle_beta   90.00
_cell.angle_gamma   90.00
#
_symmetry.space_group_name_H-M   'P 1'
#
loop_
_entity.id
_entity.type
_entity.pdbx_description
1 polymer ?
#
loop_
_entity_poly.entity_id
_entity_poly.type
_entity_poly.pdbx_seq_one_letter_code
_entity_poly.pdbx_strand_id
1 'polypeptide(L)'
;MQKNNLVSLLLVFLTTLCFVSCEYDTIQVDKIVIPPDQEISFSADIVPIFTSNCINCHDGGVNPDLRASNAFNALTNGGYINVDLPGSSELYTKLQSGSHSTRASATEKQLILEWITRGANDN
;
A
#
# COMPACT_ATOMS: atom_id res chain seq x y z
N MET A 1 27.54 -52.42 -32.21
CA MET A 1 26.09 -52.13 -32.20
C MET A 1 25.74 -51.15 -31.05
N GLN A 2 26.24 -49.91 -31.07
CA GLN A 2 26.00 -48.92 -29.98
C GLN A 2 25.41 -47.57 -30.47
N LYS A 3 25.23 -47.37 -31.78
CA LYS A 3 24.81 -46.06 -32.34
C LYS A 3 23.34 -45.71 -32.05
N ASN A 4 22.46 -46.70 -31.88
CA ASN A 4 21.03 -46.48 -31.68
C ASN A 4 20.70 -46.02 -30.24
N ASN A 5 21.47 -46.46 -29.24
CA ASN A 5 21.25 -46.08 -27.84
C ASN A 5 21.69 -44.64 -27.55
N LEU A 6 22.75 -44.16 -28.23
CA LEU A 6 23.21 -42.78 -28.13
C LEU A 6 22.21 -41.79 -28.74
N VAL A 7 21.61 -42.14 -29.89
CA VAL A 7 20.57 -41.31 -30.53
C VAL A 7 19.30 -41.27 -29.68
N SER A 8 18.87 -42.41 -29.11
CA SER A 8 17.76 -42.44 -28.15
C SER A 8 18.03 -41.63 -26.89
N LEU A 9 19.25 -41.69 -26.33
CA LEU A 9 19.60 -40.86 -25.16
C LEU A 9 19.55 -39.36 -25.50
N LEU A 10 20.04 -38.98 -26.68
CA LEU A 10 20.02 -37.58 -27.13
C LEU A 10 18.59 -37.08 -27.37
N LEU A 11 17.71 -37.94 -27.89
CA LEU A 11 16.29 -37.61 -28.12
C LEU A 11 15.51 -37.46 -26.82
N VAL A 12 15.79 -38.32 -25.83
CA VAL A 12 15.19 -38.24 -24.49
C VAL A 12 15.69 -37.01 -23.73
N PHE A 13 16.98 -36.67 -23.86
CA PHE A 13 17.53 -35.45 -23.29
C PHE A 13 16.95 -34.19 -23.95
N LEU A 14 16.80 -34.17 -25.28
CA LEU A 14 16.25 -33.02 -25.98
C LEU A 14 14.75 -32.79 -25.68
N THR A 15 13.99 -33.87 -25.44
CA THR A 15 12.57 -33.77 -25.08
C THR A 15 12.35 -33.34 -23.63
N THR A 16 13.25 -33.66 -22.69
CA THR A 16 13.16 -33.19 -21.30
C THR A 16 13.49 -31.70 -21.15
N LEU A 17 14.31 -31.11 -22.03
CA LEU A 17 14.59 -29.66 -22.03
C LEU A 17 13.36 -28.80 -22.38
N CYS A 18 12.37 -29.34 -23.09
CA CYS A 18 11.17 -28.59 -23.52
C CYS A 18 10.11 -28.41 -22.42
N PHE A 19 10.21 -29.09 -21.27
CA PHE A 19 9.22 -29.00 -20.19
C PHE A 19 9.59 -28.00 -19.07
N VAL A 20 10.75 -27.34 -19.16
CA VAL A 20 11.26 -26.43 -18.11
C VAL A 20 10.87 -24.96 -18.35
N SER A 21 10.28 -24.62 -19.50
CA SER A 21 10.01 -23.21 -19.88
C SER A 21 8.67 -22.64 -19.39
N CYS A 22 8.09 -23.18 -18.31
CA CYS A 22 7.00 -22.48 -17.63
C CYS A 22 7.60 -21.35 -16.79
N GLU A 23 7.87 -20.20 -17.42
CA GLU A 23 8.10 -18.95 -16.72
C GLU A 23 6.76 -18.46 -16.19
N TYR A 24 6.60 -18.45 -14.86
CA TYR A 24 5.52 -17.72 -14.23
C TYR A 24 5.79 -16.24 -14.42
N ASP A 25 4.95 -15.57 -15.21
CA ASP A 25 4.95 -14.13 -15.32
C ASP A 25 4.50 -13.56 -13.97
N THR A 26 5.45 -13.16 -13.13
CA THR A 26 5.14 -12.50 -11.87
C THR A 26 4.55 -11.15 -12.24
N ILE A 27 3.26 -10.94 -12.01
CA ILE A 27 2.68 -9.60 -12.08
C ILE A 27 3.41 -8.76 -11.03
N GLN A 28 4.36 -7.95 -11.50
CA GLN A 28 4.99 -6.92 -10.71
C GLN A 28 3.87 -5.91 -10.43
N VAL A 29 3.20 -6.05 -9.29
CA VAL A 29 2.32 -4.99 -8.81
C VAL A 29 3.24 -3.81 -8.54
N ASP A 30 3.22 -2.84 -9.44
CA ASP A 30 3.99 -1.62 -9.30
C ASP A 30 3.70 -1.04 -7.92
N LYS A 31 4.73 -1.02 -7.07
CA LYS A 31 4.63 -0.37 -5.78
C LYS A 31 4.36 1.10 -6.06
N ILE A 32 3.32 1.65 -5.44
CA ILE A 32 3.05 3.07 -5.50
C ILE A 32 4.17 3.75 -4.71
N VAL A 33 5.02 4.51 -5.41
CA VAL A 33 6.12 5.24 -4.80
C VAL A 33 5.80 6.73 -4.87
N ILE A 34 5.74 7.38 -3.71
CA ILE A 34 5.69 8.84 -3.63
C ILE A 34 7.13 9.34 -3.70
N PRO A 35 7.49 10.21 -4.66
CA PRO A 35 8.84 10.76 -4.76
C PRO A 35 9.31 11.38 -3.44
N PRO A 36 10.59 11.21 -3.06
CA PRO A 36 11.11 11.74 -1.79
C PRO A 36 11.17 13.26 -1.74
N ASP A 37 11.24 13.92 -2.90
CA ASP A 37 11.25 15.37 -3.09
C ASP A 37 9.86 15.99 -3.24
N GLN A 38 8.82 15.17 -3.47
CA GLN A 38 7.45 15.65 -3.48
C GLN A 38 7.04 16.06 -2.06
N GLU A 39 6.67 17.32 -1.86
CA GLU A 39 6.07 17.74 -0.59
C GLU A 39 4.69 17.10 -0.41
N ILE A 40 4.37 16.70 0.81
CA ILE A 40 3.04 16.22 1.19
C ILE A 40 2.49 17.21 2.21
N SER A 41 1.45 17.96 1.85
CA SER A 41 0.75 18.87 2.75
C SER A 41 -0.42 18.16 3.41
N PHE A 42 -0.53 18.28 4.73
CA PHE A 42 -1.70 17.74 5.44
C PHE A 42 -3.00 18.34 4.89
N SER A 43 -3.03 19.65 4.69
CA SER A 43 -4.23 20.37 4.26
C SER A 43 -4.60 20.12 2.78
N ALA A 44 -3.61 20.00 1.89
CA ALA A 44 -3.86 19.87 0.46
C ALA A 44 -3.93 18.41 -0.02
N ASP A 45 -3.26 17.49 0.65
CA ASP A 45 -3.14 16.09 0.20
C ASP A 45 -3.90 15.11 1.09
N ILE A 46 -3.89 15.31 2.41
CA ILE A 46 -4.46 14.35 3.37
C ILE A 46 -5.92 14.67 3.71
N VAL A 47 -6.24 15.92 4.00
CA VAL A 47 -7.60 16.36 4.34
C VAL A 47 -8.62 16.07 3.21
N PRO A 48 -8.31 16.21 1.91
CA PRO A 48 -9.25 15.85 0.85
C PRO A 48 -9.63 14.37 0.83
N ILE A 49 -8.73 13.48 1.24
CA ILE A 49 -9.01 12.04 1.38
C ILE A 49 -10.08 11.84 2.46
N PHE A 50 -9.92 12.48 3.62
CA PHE A 50 -10.90 12.39 4.70
C PHE A 50 -12.25 13.00 4.31
N THR A 51 -12.20 14.16 3.66
CA THR A 51 -13.40 14.89 3.21
C THR A 51 -14.21 14.07 2.22
N SER A 52 -13.55 13.34 1.33
CA SER A 52 -14.21 12.54 0.30
C SER A 52 -14.76 11.22 0.87
N ASN A 53 -14.04 10.62 1.82
CA ASN A 53 -14.22 9.20 2.13
C ASN A 53 -14.66 8.89 3.56
N CYS A 54 -14.42 9.79 4.52
CA CYS A 54 -14.45 9.46 5.96
C CYS A 54 -15.45 10.30 6.75
N ILE A 55 -15.60 11.58 6.42
CA ILE A 55 -16.41 12.52 7.23
C ILE A 55 -17.89 12.14 7.32
N ASN A 56 -18.44 11.36 6.37
CA ASN A 56 -19.83 10.89 6.47
C ASN A 56 -20.11 10.07 7.74
N CYS A 57 -19.08 9.53 8.38
CA CYS A 57 -19.19 8.91 9.70
C CYS A 57 -18.35 9.65 10.75
N HIS A 58 -17.18 10.17 10.37
CA HIS A 58 -16.23 10.85 11.24
C HIS A 58 -16.37 12.38 11.20
N ASP A 59 -17.59 12.90 11.33
CA ASP A 59 -17.93 14.33 11.33
C ASP A 59 -17.89 14.97 12.73
N GLY A 60 -17.32 14.28 13.72
CA GLY A 60 -17.37 14.66 15.13
C GLY A 60 -18.45 13.94 15.93
N GLY A 61 -19.34 13.17 15.29
CA GLY A 61 -20.24 12.23 15.99
C GLY A 61 -19.55 10.96 16.50
N VAL A 62 -18.42 10.59 15.88
CA VAL A 62 -17.55 9.48 16.30
C VAL A 62 -16.08 9.90 16.21
N ASN A 63 -15.26 9.36 17.11
CA ASN A 63 -13.82 9.64 17.12
C ASN A 63 -13.06 8.74 16.11
N PRO A 64 -11.98 9.25 15.49
CA PRO A 64 -11.55 10.65 15.50
C PRO A 64 -12.50 11.54 14.67
N ASP A 65 -12.55 12.83 15.00
CA ASP A 65 -13.19 13.84 14.16
C ASP A 65 -12.26 14.21 13.00
N LEU A 66 -12.66 13.82 11.79
CA LEU A 66 -11.84 13.98 10.58
C LEU A 66 -12.25 15.18 9.73
N ARG A 67 -13.08 16.08 10.25
CA ARG A 67 -13.34 17.38 9.60
C ARG A 67 -12.05 18.17 9.52
N ALA A 68 -11.86 18.92 8.43
CA ALA A 68 -10.63 19.66 8.14
C ALA A 68 -10.08 20.47 9.33
N SER A 69 -10.95 21.14 10.09
CA SER A 69 -10.56 21.96 11.24
C SER A 69 -10.04 21.18 12.45
N ASN A 70 -10.36 19.89 12.56
CA ASN A 70 -10.10 19.07 13.74
C ASN A 70 -9.18 17.88 13.45
N ALA A 71 -9.12 17.43 12.21
CA ALA A 71 -8.47 16.18 11.80
C ALA A 71 -7.03 16.07 12.30
N PHE A 72 -6.21 17.12 12.15
CA PHE A 72 -4.82 17.08 12.58
C PHE A 72 -4.69 16.78 14.07
N ASN A 73 -5.32 17.63 14.90
CA ASN A 73 -5.28 17.50 16.36
C ASN A 73 -5.95 16.21 16.84
N ALA A 74 -7.04 15.78 16.20
CA ALA A 74 -7.72 14.54 16.55
C ALA A 74 -6.82 13.33 16.30
N LEU A 75 -6.07 13.31 15.19
CA LEU A 75 -5.17 12.22 14.83
C LEU A 75 -3.91 12.20 15.71
N THR A 76 -3.24 13.34 15.86
CA THR A 76 -1.95 13.43 16.58
C THR A 76 -2.12 13.30 18.09
N ASN A 77 -3.12 13.95 18.68
CA ASN A 77 -3.36 13.88 20.12
C ASN A 77 -4.18 12.65 20.53
N GLY A 78 -4.92 12.04 19.60
CA GLY A 78 -5.76 10.88 19.86
C GLY A 78 -5.03 9.54 19.86
N GLY A 79 -3.73 9.52 19.57
CA GLY A 79 -2.93 8.29 19.54
C GLY A 79 -3.13 7.44 18.26
N TYR A 80 -3.68 8.03 17.19
CA TYR A 80 -3.93 7.31 15.94
C TYR A 80 -2.71 7.23 15.01
N ILE A 81 -1.65 7.97 15.35
CA ILE A 81 -0.43 8.12 14.57
C ILE A 81 0.77 7.61 15.38
N ASN A 82 1.59 6.79 14.75
CA ASN A 82 2.88 6.34 15.28
C ASN A 82 3.97 6.63 14.25
N VAL A 83 4.71 7.73 14.44
CA VAL A 83 5.77 8.14 13.50
C VAL A 83 7.02 7.26 13.59
N ASP A 84 7.26 6.59 14.73
CA ASP A 84 8.40 5.67 14.90
C ASP A 84 8.17 4.35 14.17
N LEU A 85 6.91 3.93 14.06
CA LEU A 85 6.49 2.76 13.30
C LEU A 85 5.22 3.07 12.47
N PRO A 86 5.36 3.81 11.34
CA PRO A 86 4.24 4.33 10.55
C PRO A 86 3.19 3.29 10.18
N GLY A 87 3.63 2.11 9.75
CA GLY A 87 2.75 1.00 9.37
C GLY A 87 1.92 0.42 10.53
N SER A 88 2.24 0.75 11.78
CA SER A 88 1.48 0.34 12.97
C SER A 88 0.46 1.37 13.44
N SER A 89 0.47 2.58 12.85
CA SER A 89 -0.49 3.64 13.17
C SER A 89 -1.91 3.12 13.05
N GLU A 90 -2.77 3.40 14.04
CA GLU A 90 -4.16 2.94 14.00
C GLU A 90 -4.86 3.46 12.73
N LEU A 91 -4.63 4.73 12.36
CA LEU A 91 -5.14 5.31 11.11
C LEU A 91 -4.82 4.41 9.90
N TYR A 92 -3.57 4.00 9.76
CA TYR A 92 -3.13 3.20 8.61
C TYR A 92 -3.65 1.76 8.69
N THR A 93 -3.55 1.11 9.85
CA THR A 93 -3.97 -0.29 10.01
C THR A 93 -5.47 -0.49 9.77
N LYS A 94 -6.32 0.49 10.13
CA LYS A 94 -7.76 0.45 9.81
C LYS A 94 -8.02 0.46 8.31
N LEU A 95 -7.19 1.13 7.51
CA LEU A 95 -7.33 1.14 6.05
C LEU A 95 -6.91 -0.18 5.38
N GLN A 96 -6.28 -1.10 6.12
CA GLN A 96 -5.81 -2.37 5.55
C GLN A 96 -6.87 -3.48 5.60
N SER A 97 -7.88 -3.38 6.48
CA SER A 97 -8.83 -4.48 6.69
C SER A 97 -10.21 -4.01 7.15
N GLY A 98 -11.19 -4.92 7.14
CA GLY A 98 -12.55 -4.64 7.62
C GLY A 98 -13.30 -3.61 6.78
N SER A 99 -14.25 -2.91 7.41
CA SER A 99 -15.16 -1.96 6.74
C SER A 99 -14.48 -0.70 6.17
N HIS A 100 -13.25 -0.43 6.60
CA HIS A 100 -12.46 0.73 6.15
C HIS A 100 -11.52 0.39 4.99
N SER A 101 -11.33 -0.89 4.68
CA SER A 101 -10.39 -1.35 3.65
C SER A 101 -10.67 -0.82 2.25
N THR A 102 -11.92 -0.49 1.93
CA THR A 102 -12.34 0.03 0.62
C THR A 102 -12.59 1.54 0.62
N ARG A 103 -12.34 2.23 1.74
CA ARG A 103 -12.61 3.67 1.88
C ARG A 103 -11.53 4.55 1.27
N ALA A 104 -10.34 4.02 1.04
CA ALA A 104 -9.27 4.71 0.35
C ALA A 104 -8.70 3.80 -0.73
N SER A 105 -8.32 4.37 -1.86
CA SER A 105 -7.55 3.72 -2.91
C SER A 105 -6.16 3.33 -2.41
N ALA A 106 -5.47 2.46 -3.15
CA ALA A 106 -4.09 2.10 -2.82
C ALA A 106 -3.17 3.34 -2.78
N THR A 107 -3.38 4.30 -3.69
CA THR A 107 -2.61 5.55 -3.74
C THR A 107 -2.85 6.43 -2.52
N GLU A 108 -4.10 6.62 -2.11
CA GLU A 108 -4.45 7.41 -0.92
C GLU A 108 -3.89 6.78 0.35
N LYS A 109 -3.94 5.45 0.48
CA LYS A 109 -3.33 4.72 1.60
C LYS A 109 -1.82 4.92 1.64
N GLN A 110 -1.16 4.84 0.49
CA GLN A 110 0.27 5.08 0.39
C GLN A 110 0.62 6.53 0.74
N LEU A 111 -0.18 7.50 0.30
CA LEU A 111 0.03 8.91 0.61
C LEU A 111 -0.10 9.18 2.12
N ILE A 112 -1.10 8.57 2.79
CA ILE A 112 -1.25 8.64 4.25
C ILE A 112 -0.05 7.99 4.95
N LEU A 113 0.38 6.80 4.52
CA LEU A 113 1.54 6.13 5.11
C LEU A 113 2.80 6.98 4.97
N GLU A 114 3.00 7.58 3.79
CA GLU A 114 4.16 8.42 3.50
C GLU A 114 4.14 9.70 4.33
N TRP A 115 2.98 10.35 4.47
CA TRP A 115 2.81 11.50 5.37
C TRP A 115 3.19 11.17 6.82
N ILE A 116 2.74 10.02 7.34
CA ILE A 116 3.11 9.56 8.69
C ILE A 116 4.63 9.29 8.77
N THR A 117 5.18 8.63 7.75
CA THR A 117 6.61 8.31 7.65
C THR A 117 7.48 9.57 7.68
N ARG A 118 6.98 10.69 7.13
CA ARG A 118 7.66 11.99 7.11
C ARG A 118 7.37 12.85 8.32
N GLY A 119 6.81 12.28 9.39
CA GLY A 119 6.61 12.94 10.67
C GLY A 119 5.21 13.50 10.91
N ALA A 120 4.26 13.25 10.01
CA ALA A 120 2.87 13.68 10.15
C ALA A 120 2.73 15.19 10.45
N ASN A 121 3.41 16.04 9.68
CA ASN A 121 3.43 17.49 9.88
C ASN A 121 2.16 18.18 9.35
N ASP A 122 1.83 19.33 9.93
CA ASP A 122 0.81 20.29 9.42
C ASP A 122 1.52 21.45 8.73
N ASN A 123 1.76 21.31 7.43
CA ASN A 123 2.54 22.21 6.57
C ASN A 123 1.70 22.87 5.47
#